data_AF-F0ZI84-F1
#
_entry.id   AF-F0ZI84-F1
#
_cell.length_a   1.000
_cell.length_b   1.000
_cell.length_c   1.000
_cell.angle_alpha   90.00
_cell.angle_beta   90.00
_cell.angle_gamma   90.00
#
_symmetry.space_group_name_H-M   'P 1'
#
loop_
_entity.id
_entity.type
_entity.pdbx_description
1 polymer ?
#
loop_
_entity_poly.entity_id
_entity_poly.type
_entity_poly.pdbx_seq_one_letter_code
_entity_poly.pdbx_strand_id
1 'polypeptide(L)'
;NQLFPSFTTIDRGLIKLSVIYTWQSIYKILLTEGEKFVLYFSETNQGQAIFAVVSNLGSLIVRFLFLPIEETCFLMFPKLFNSNNNNNNNNNNNNNNNGSSNSNNNYKVGAGVLIVMMKFLILVALVFTCFGPGFSDLLLNLLYKNKFKDSNAGVLLGFYCLYVGFLAVNGVSEAFVHSVAKESQLKIVNLVLVVIGVIYLLFTLLLCKLFQNIGIILANCLNMLLRIIYSIYFMKIFFKDYKDIKLFDMVPNKLVLVSFVLSFIITNLSNKYIYSADSIKSSLVHIAVGVVCLAQTCFFIYLKEWSSIKEFKKILSNKNK
;
A
#
# COMPACT_ATOMS: atom_id res chain seq x y z
N ASN A 1 -38.89 10.59 -29.32
CA ASN A 1 -38.80 10.83 -27.86
C ASN A 1 -38.67 9.54 -27.07
N GLN A 2 -37.49 8.90 -27.07
CA GLN A 2 -37.09 7.95 -26.03
C GLN A 2 -35.57 8.09 -25.85
N LEU A 3 -35.18 9.10 -25.05
CA LEU A 3 -33.79 9.50 -24.84
C LEU A 3 -33.34 9.36 -23.38
N PHE A 4 -34.11 8.63 -22.56
CA PHE A 4 -33.71 8.32 -21.19
C PHE A 4 -33.98 6.83 -20.90
N PRO A 5 -32.94 6.04 -20.55
CA PRO A 5 -33.19 4.74 -19.96
C PRO A 5 -33.93 4.96 -18.64
N SER A 6 -35.05 4.24 -18.45
CA SER A 6 -35.81 4.31 -17.21
C SER A 6 -34.92 3.85 -16.05
N PHE A 7 -34.73 4.71 -15.05
CA PHE A 7 -34.10 4.37 -13.76
C PHE A 7 -35.03 3.45 -12.95
N THR A 8 -35.35 2.27 -13.49
CA THR A 8 -36.32 1.34 -12.91
C THR A 8 -35.61 0.11 -12.42
N THR A 9 -34.97 0.27 -11.27
CA THR A 9 -34.94 -0.60 -10.07
C THR A 9 -33.63 -0.34 -9.36
N ILE A 10 -33.69 0.43 -8.27
CA ILE A 10 -32.50 0.58 -7.41
C ILE A 10 -32.24 -0.79 -6.80
N ASP A 11 -31.16 -1.45 -7.24
CA ASP A 11 -30.80 -2.78 -6.78
C ASP A 11 -30.52 -2.73 -5.26
N ARG A 12 -31.35 -3.43 -4.48
CA ARG A 12 -31.23 -3.49 -3.02
C ARG A 12 -29.85 -4.01 -2.57
N GLY A 13 -29.21 -4.86 -3.37
CA GLY A 13 -27.84 -5.32 -3.12
C GLY A 13 -26.83 -4.18 -3.24
N LEU A 14 -26.92 -3.37 -4.30
CA LEU A 14 -26.06 -2.19 -4.49
C LEU A 14 -26.27 -1.12 -3.42
N ILE A 15 -27.52 -0.87 -3.00
CA ILE A 15 -27.81 0.06 -1.89
C ILE A 15 -27.13 -0.43 -0.63
N LYS A 16 -27.31 -1.71 -0.29
CA LYS A 16 -26.76 -2.28 0.94
C LYS A 16 -25.24 -2.23 0.93
N LEU A 17 -24.59 -2.54 -0.19
CA LEU A 17 -23.15 -2.42 -0.35
C LEU A 17 -22.68 -0.96 -0.21
N SER A 18 -23.41 -0.01 -0.81
CA SER A 18 -23.13 1.42 -0.73
C SER A 18 -23.24 1.94 0.70
N VAL A 19 -24.26 1.50 1.46
CA VAL A 19 -24.42 1.85 2.89
C VAL A 19 -23.24 1.30 3.69
N ILE A 20 -22.81 0.07 3.41
CA ILE A 20 -21.66 -0.56 4.09
C ILE A 20 -20.38 0.25 3.83
N TYR A 21 -20.10 0.62 2.57
CA TYR A 21 -18.93 1.45 2.23
C TYR A 21 -19.03 2.87 2.79
N THR A 22 -20.23 3.47 2.81
CA THR A 22 -20.45 4.78 3.41
C THR A 22 -20.12 4.76 4.90
N TRP A 23 -20.58 3.73 5.61
CA TRP A 23 -20.24 3.55 7.02
C TRP A 23 -18.74 3.40 7.24
N GLN A 24 -18.07 2.62 6.39
CA GLN A 24 -16.61 2.49 6.41
C GLN A 24 -15.91 3.84 6.20
N SER A 25 -16.42 4.69 5.30
CA SER A 25 -15.87 6.03 5.05
C SER A 25 -16.07 6.98 6.23
N ILE A 26 -17.25 7.00 6.84
CA ILE A 26 -17.52 7.79 8.06
C ILE A 26 -16.54 7.39 9.17
N TYR A 27 -16.35 6.08 9.34
CA TYR A 27 -15.41 5.56 10.31
C TYR A 27 -13.96 6.01 10.03
N LYS A 28 -13.52 5.94 8.76
CA LYS A 28 -12.20 6.44 8.34
C LYS A 28 -12.05 7.94 8.67
N ILE A 29 -13.05 8.76 8.38
CA ILE A 29 -13.04 10.20 8.70
C ILE A 29 -12.87 10.41 10.20
N LEU A 30 -13.64 9.69 11.02
CA LEU A 30 -13.56 9.82 12.48
C LEU A 30 -12.16 9.47 13.00
N LEU A 31 -11.53 8.42 12.47
CA LEU A 31 -10.16 8.08 12.86
C LEU A 31 -9.15 9.15 12.44
N THR A 32 -9.27 9.69 11.23
CA THR A 32 -8.33 10.70 10.70
C THR A 32 -8.48 12.03 11.42
N GLU A 33 -9.72 12.45 11.74
CA GLU A 33 -9.92 13.66 12.54
C GLU A 33 -9.58 13.42 14.02
N GLY A 34 -9.84 12.22 14.53
CA GLY A 34 -9.41 11.77 15.86
C GLY A 34 -7.91 11.93 16.09
N GLU A 35 -7.10 11.53 15.10
CA GLU A 35 -5.65 11.72 15.11
C GLU A 35 -5.25 13.19 15.27
N LYS A 36 -5.91 14.10 14.54
CA LYS A 36 -5.63 15.54 14.63
C LYS A 36 -5.99 16.09 16.01
N PHE A 37 -7.08 15.63 16.62
CA PHE A 37 -7.38 16.02 18.00
C PHE A 37 -6.28 15.59 18.96
N VAL A 38 -5.77 14.36 18.84
CA VAL A 38 -4.66 13.88 19.68
C VAL A 38 -3.41 14.74 19.47
N LEU A 39 -3.10 15.09 18.21
CA LEU A 39 -2.02 16.00 17.85
C LEU A 39 -2.21 17.37 18.53
N TYR A 40 -3.38 17.99 18.40
CA TYR A 40 -3.64 19.32 18.97
C TYR A 40 -3.54 19.36 20.49
N PHE A 41 -3.97 18.29 21.18
CA PHE A 41 -3.91 18.24 22.64
C PHE A 41 -2.53 17.89 23.19
N SER A 42 -1.69 17.18 22.41
CA SER A 42 -0.43 16.64 22.92
C SER A 42 0.80 17.44 22.50
N GLU A 43 0.70 18.26 21.45
CA GLU A 43 1.86 18.86 20.78
C GLU A 43 1.89 20.38 20.80
N THR A 44 3.09 20.93 20.74
CA THR A 44 3.31 22.37 20.62
C THR A 44 2.89 22.87 19.23
N ASN A 45 2.57 24.16 19.11
CA ASN A 45 2.23 24.79 17.81
C ASN A 45 3.30 24.55 16.73
N GLN A 46 4.58 24.49 17.12
CA GLN A 46 5.68 24.19 16.20
C GLN A 46 5.66 22.72 15.75
N GLY A 47 5.44 21.78 16.67
CA GLY A 47 5.31 20.35 16.37
C GLY A 47 4.14 20.07 15.42
N GLN A 48 2.99 20.69 15.67
CA GLN A 48 1.81 20.62 14.82
C GLN A 48 2.09 21.14 13.40
N ALA A 49 2.78 22.28 13.28
CA ALA A 49 3.14 22.84 11.97
C ALA A 49 4.10 21.93 11.20
N ILE A 50 5.11 21.36 11.87
CA ILE A 50 6.05 20.41 11.26
C ILE A 50 5.31 19.14 10.81
N PHE A 51 4.44 18.58 11.66
CA PHE A 51 3.63 17.42 11.31
C PHE A 51 2.71 17.71 10.12
N ALA A 52 2.08 18.88 10.07
CA ALA A 52 1.23 19.29 8.95
C ALA A 52 2.01 19.37 7.63
N VAL A 53 3.22 19.92 7.66
CA VAL A 53 4.10 19.98 6.46
C VAL A 53 4.50 18.58 6.01
N VAL A 54 4.98 17.74 6.92
CA VAL A 54 5.43 16.38 6.62
C VAL A 54 4.29 15.50 6.10
N SER A 55 3.14 15.54 6.77
CA SER A 55 1.96 14.76 6.36
C SER A 55 1.41 15.21 5.01
N ASN A 56 1.38 16.52 4.72
CA ASN A 56 0.99 17.00 3.41
C ASN A 56 1.95 16.51 2.32
N LEU A 57 3.28 16.64 2.53
CA LEU A 57 4.29 16.20 1.57
C LEU A 57 4.22 14.69 1.31
N GLY A 58 4.17 13.89 2.38
CA GLY A 58 4.11 12.44 2.26
C GLY A 58 2.77 11.92 1.73
N SER A 59 1.66 12.63 1.94
CA SER A 59 0.37 12.25 1.36
C SER A 59 0.28 12.43 -0.16
N LEU A 60 1.19 13.21 -0.78
CA LEU A 60 1.18 13.43 -2.22
C LEU A 60 1.38 12.12 -2.99
N ILE A 61 2.39 11.33 -2.64
CA ILE A 61 2.63 10.05 -3.33
C ILE A 61 1.46 9.08 -3.16
N VAL A 62 0.81 9.10 -2.00
CA VAL A 62 -0.37 8.28 -1.73
C VAL A 62 -1.50 8.65 -2.69
N ARG A 63 -1.78 9.95 -2.84
CA ARG A 63 -2.86 10.45 -3.71
C ARG A 63 -2.57 10.28 -5.20
N PHE A 64 -1.32 10.49 -5.62
CA PHE A 64 -0.97 10.49 -7.03
C PHE A 64 -0.56 9.13 -7.58
N LEU A 65 -0.05 8.23 -6.74
CA LEU A 65 0.46 6.93 -7.19
C LEU A 65 -0.31 5.76 -6.57
N PHE A 66 -0.46 5.71 -5.25
CA PHE A 66 -1.09 4.54 -4.62
C PHE A 66 -2.60 4.49 -4.84
N LEU A 67 -3.30 5.62 -4.70
CA LEU A 67 -4.76 5.66 -4.83
C LEU A 67 -5.24 5.21 -6.23
N PRO A 68 -4.68 5.68 -7.36
CA PRO A 68 -5.06 5.17 -8.68
C PRO A 68 -4.77 3.67 -8.86
N ILE A 69 -3.66 3.18 -8.29
CA ILE A 69 -3.31 1.75 -8.35
C ILE A 69 -4.29 0.92 -7.50
N GLU A 70 -4.68 1.42 -6.33
CA GLU A 70 -5.66 0.79 -5.45
C GLU A 70 -7.03 0.67 -6.15
N GLU A 71 -7.51 1.75 -6.74
CA GLU A 71 -8.80 1.79 -7.47
C GLU A 71 -8.80 0.83 -8.66
N THR A 72 -7.71 0.82 -9.44
CA THR A 72 -7.58 -0.10 -10.59
C THR A 72 -7.55 -1.55 -10.15
N CYS A 73 -6.86 -1.87 -9.05
CA CYS A 73 -6.85 -3.21 -8.45
C CYS A 73 -8.25 -3.62 -7.98
N PHE A 74 -8.95 -2.73 -7.26
CA PHE A 74 -10.31 -2.95 -6.77
C PHE A 74 -11.30 -3.25 -7.90
N LEU A 75 -11.18 -2.58 -9.06
CA LEU A 75 -12.03 -2.82 -10.22
C LEU A 75 -11.64 -4.06 -11.03
N MET A 76 -10.35 -4.44 -11.00
CA MET A 76 -9.81 -5.55 -11.79
C MET A 76 -10.05 -6.91 -11.13
N PHE A 77 -9.83 -7.03 -9.82
CA PHE A 77 -9.91 -8.31 -9.11
C PHE A 77 -11.28 -9.01 -9.21
N PRO A 78 -12.44 -8.34 -9.04
CA PRO A 78 -13.73 -8.99 -9.18
C PRO A 78 -13.91 -9.62 -10.56
N LYS A 79 -13.40 -8.99 -11.63
CA LYS A 79 -13.48 -9.53 -13.00
C LYS A 79 -12.64 -10.80 -13.16
N LEU A 80 -11.50 -10.87 -12.47
CA LEU A 80 -10.61 -12.03 -12.51
C LEU A 80 -11.16 -13.21 -11.69
N PHE A 81 -11.85 -12.94 -10.58
CA PHE A 81 -12.31 -13.97 -9.65
C PHE A 81 -13.81 -14.33 -9.75
N ASN A 82 -14.68 -13.44 -10.25
CA ASN A 82 -16.14 -13.67 -10.38
C ASN A 82 -16.59 -14.10 -11.79
N SER A 83 -15.70 -14.13 -12.80
CA SER A 83 -16.04 -14.55 -14.17
C SER A 83 -16.58 -15.99 -14.29
N ASN A 84 -16.56 -16.77 -13.21
CA ASN A 84 -17.02 -18.16 -13.16
C ASN A 84 -18.52 -18.34 -12.88
N ASN A 85 -19.20 -17.42 -12.20
CA ASN A 85 -20.58 -17.68 -11.76
C ASN A 85 -21.61 -17.63 -12.91
N ASN A 86 -21.34 -16.88 -13.98
CA ASN A 86 -22.31 -16.70 -15.06
C ASN A 86 -22.26 -17.80 -16.13
N ASN A 87 -21.11 -18.48 -16.33
CA ASN A 87 -20.99 -19.52 -17.35
C ASN A 87 -21.55 -20.88 -16.89
N ASN A 88 -21.68 -21.12 -15.58
CA ASN A 88 -22.27 -22.35 -15.06
C ASN A 88 -23.81 -22.36 -15.15
N ASN A 89 -24.48 -21.20 -15.05
CA ASN A 89 -25.94 -21.15 -15.13
C ASN A 89 -26.50 -21.33 -16.56
N ASN A 90 -25.73 -20.99 -17.60
CA ASN A 90 -26.17 -21.15 -18.99
C ASN A 90 -25.84 -22.52 -19.60
N ASN A 91 -25.01 -23.34 -18.94
CA ASN A 91 -24.54 -24.64 -19.46
C ASN A 91 -25.11 -25.86 -18.71
N ASN A 92 -26.29 -25.73 -18.10
CA ASN A 92 -26.98 -26.87 -17.47
C ASN A 92 -27.50 -27.93 -18.45
N ASN A 93 -27.06 -27.93 -19.72
CA ASN A 93 -27.48 -28.90 -20.73
C ASN A 93 -26.38 -29.71 -21.41
N ASN A 94 -25.10 -29.62 -21.01
CA ASN A 94 -24.10 -30.55 -21.55
C ASN A 94 -23.08 -31.00 -20.51
N ASN A 95 -23.18 -32.29 -20.15
CA ASN A 95 -22.14 -33.07 -19.49
C ASN A 95 -20.82 -32.89 -20.23
N ASN A 96 -19.86 -32.17 -19.65
CA ASN A 96 -18.46 -32.28 -20.00
C ASN A 96 -17.59 -31.97 -18.78
N ASN A 97 -16.72 -32.92 -18.44
CA ASN A 97 -15.71 -32.87 -17.37
C ASN A 97 -14.63 -31.77 -17.56
N ASN A 98 -14.84 -30.80 -18.45
CA ASN A 98 -13.89 -29.73 -18.80
C ASN A 98 -14.08 -28.44 -17.99
N GLY A 99 -15.13 -28.31 -17.17
CA GLY A 99 -15.41 -27.10 -16.37
C GLY A 99 -14.40 -26.83 -15.24
N SER A 100 -13.83 -27.88 -14.64
CA SER A 100 -12.88 -27.76 -13.52
C SER A 100 -11.54 -27.14 -13.93
N SER A 101 -11.00 -27.52 -15.09
CA SER A 101 -9.72 -27.01 -15.60
C SER A 101 -9.77 -25.53 -15.98
N ASN A 102 -10.87 -25.05 -16.56
CA ASN A 102 -11.02 -23.64 -16.93
C ASN A 102 -11.19 -22.72 -15.71
N SER A 103 -11.89 -23.18 -14.67
CA SER A 103 -12.00 -22.44 -13.40
C SER A 103 -10.62 -22.25 -12.75
N ASN A 104 -9.86 -23.33 -12.58
CA ASN A 104 -8.53 -23.28 -11.95
C ASN A 104 -7.54 -22.39 -12.71
N ASN A 105 -7.58 -22.38 -14.04
CA ASN A 105 -6.73 -21.51 -14.85
C ASN A 105 -7.03 -20.01 -14.62
N ASN A 106 -8.31 -19.62 -14.49
CA ASN A 106 -8.67 -18.23 -14.23
C ASN A 106 -8.24 -17.76 -12.82
N TYR A 107 -8.40 -18.58 -11.80
CA TYR A 107 -7.89 -18.28 -10.45
C TYR A 107 -6.38 -18.14 -10.42
N LYS A 108 -5.66 -19.00 -11.15
CA LYS A 108 -4.19 -18.93 -11.27
C LYS A 108 -3.74 -17.62 -11.93
N VAL A 109 -4.44 -17.18 -12.98
CA VAL A 109 -4.18 -15.87 -13.61
C VAL A 109 -4.48 -14.73 -12.62
N GLY A 110 -5.62 -14.76 -11.94
CA GLY A 110 -5.98 -13.74 -10.95
C GLY A 110 -4.98 -13.63 -9.80
N ALA A 111 -4.54 -14.76 -9.27
CA ALA A 111 -3.51 -14.82 -8.24
C ALA A 111 -2.15 -14.33 -8.76
N GLY A 112 -1.79 -14.66 -10.01
CA GLY A 112 -0.60 -14.13 -10.65
C GLY A 112 -0.61 -12.60 -10.76
N VAL A 113 -1.75 -12.01 -11.15
CA VAL A 113 -1.93 -10.55 -11.18
C VAL A 113 -1.73 -9.96 -9.78
N LEU A 114 -2.40 -10.51 -8.76
CA LEU A 114 -2.27 -10.07 -7.38
C LEU A 114 -0.82 -10.12 -6.89
N ILE A 115 -0.11 -11.23 -7.15
CA ILE A 115 1.29 -11.41 -6.74
C ILE A 115 2.18 -10.37 -7.42
N VAL A 116 2.02 -10.13 -8.72
CA VAL A 116 2.81 -9.15 -9.47
C VAL A 116 2.54 -7.72 -8.97
N MET A 117 1.28 -7.36 -8.74
CA MET A 117 0.91 -6.03 -8.22
C MET A 117 1.45 -5.81 -6.80
N MET A 118 1.30 -6.79 -5.91
CA MET A 118 1.84 -6.73 -4.55
C MET A 118 3.36 -6.61 -4.56
N LYS A 119 4.05 -7.42 -5.37
CA LYS A 119 5.51 -7.37 -5.50
C LYS A 119 5.98 -6.01 -6.03
N PHE A 120 5.30 -5.47 -7.05
CA PHE A 120 5.59 -4.14 -7.57
C PHE A 120 5.47 -3.07 -6.49
N LEU A 121 4.37 -3.04 -5.73
CA LEU A 121 4.22 -2.06 -4.66
C LEU A 121 5.14 -2.28 -3.47
N ILE A 122 5.54 -3.51 -3.16
CA ILE A 122 6.59 -3.78 -2.17
C ILE A 122 7.94 -3.20 -2.64
N LEU A 123 8.28 -3.33 -3.92
CA LEU A 123 9.50 -2.71 -4.47
C LEU A 123 9.44 -1.19 -4.40
N VAL A 124 8.30 -0.58 -4.74
CA VAL A 124 8.08 0.88 -4.60
C VAL A 124 8.16 1.29 -3.13
N ALA A 125 7.53 0.54 -2.22
CA ALA A 125 7.58 0.76 -0.78
C ALA A 125 9.01 0.74 -0.26
N LEU A 126 9.82 -0.24 -0.69
CA LEU A 126 11.23 -0.35 -0.32
C LEU A 126 12.07 0.84 -0.79
N VAL A 127 11.75 1.44 -1.95
CA VAL A 127 12.41 2.69 -2.37
C VAL A 127 12.13 3.80 -1.36
N PHE A 128 10.87 4.00 -0.96
CA PHE A 128 10.54 5.03 0.04
C PHE A 128 11.13 4.72 1.41
N THR A 129 11.03 3.49 1.90
CA THR A 129 11.51 3.16 3.25
C THR A 129 13.03 3.13 3.36
N CYS A 130 13.74 2.72 2.31
CA CYS A 130 15.21 2.62 2.33
C CYS A 130 15.93 3.89 1.90
N PHE A 131 15.36 4.69 1.01
CA PHE A 131 16.00 5.94 0.56
C PHE A 131 15.42 7.17 1.28
N GLY A 132 14.11 7.18 1.56
CA GLY A 132 13.41 8.31 2.17
C GLY A 132 14.11 8.89 3.40
N PRO A 133 14.36 8.10 4.47
CA PRO A 133 15.02 8.61 5.69
C PRO A 133 16.39 9.26 5.45
N GLY A 134 17.17 8.72 4.52
CA GLY A 134 18.48 9.30 4.18
C GLY A 134 18.39 10.62 3.42
N PHE A 135 17.31 10.85 2.65
CA PHE A 135 17.14 12.05 1.83
C PHE A 135 16.16 13.07 2.40
N SER A 136 15.52 12.79 3.55
CA SER A 136 14.52 13.67 4.15
C SER A 136 15.03 15.08 4.44
N ASP A 137 16.20 15.22 5.06
CA ASP A 137 16.79 16.52 5.39
C ASP A 137 17.15 17.32 4.11
N LEU A 138 17.69 16.62 3.11
CA LEU A 138 18.00 17.23 1.81
C LEU A 138 16.74 17.73 1.11
N LEU A 139 15.67 16.92 1.10
CA LEU A 139 14.40 17.29 0.47
C LEU A 139 13.76 18.51 1.15
N LEU A 140 13.73 18.54 2.48
CA LEU A 140 13.19 19.68 3.23
C LEU A 140 14.01 20.95 3.02
N ASN A 141 15.34 20.83 2.99
CA ASN A 141 16.19 21.97 2.71
C ASN A 141 15.97 22.51 1.28
N LEU A 142 15.84 21.61 0.29
CA LEU A 142 15.57 21.99 -1.09
C LEU A 142 14.22 22.73 -1.24
N LEU A 143 13.17 22.24 -0.59
CA LEU A 143 11.81 22.79 -0.70
C LEU A 143 11.59 24.06 0.12
N TYR A 144 12.16 24.12 1.32
CA TYR A 144 11.87 25.18 2.30
C TYR A 144 13.07 26.05 2.66
N LYS A 145 14.21 25.92 1.96
CA LYS A 145 15.42 26.75 2.11
C LYS A 145 15.86 26.92 3.57
N ASN A 146 16.35 25.85 4.19
CA ASN A 146 16.84 25.81 5.58
C ASN A 146 15.84 26.15 6.70
N LYS A 147 14.55 26.43 6.40
CA LYS A 147 13.54 26.79 7.43
C LYS A 147 13.40 25.77 8.58
N PHE A 148 13.67 24.49 8.30
CA PHE A 148 13.52 23.39 9.24
C PHE A 148 14.85 22.77 9.71
N LYS A 149 15.98 23.42 9.43
CA LYS A 149 17.33 22.87 9.66
C LYS A 149 17.58 22.48 11.13
N ASP A 150 17.11 23.30 12.07
CA ASP A 150 17.31 23.06 13.52
C ASP A 150 16.15 22.30 14.17
N SER A 151 15.26 21.72 13.35
CA SER A 151 14.04 21.05 13.82
C SER A 151 14.07 19.55 13.52
N ASN A 152 13.21 18.79 14.20
CA ASN A 152 13.07 17.34 13.99
C ASN A 152 12.29 16.97 12.71
N ALA A 153 12.09 17.91 11.78
CA ALA A 153 11.26 17.70 10.59
C ALA A 153 11.82 16.62 9.65
N GLY A 154 13.14 16.54 9.47
CA GLY A 154 13.75 15.52 8.62
C GLY A 154 13.62 14.11 9.19
N VAL A 155 13.81 13.96 10.50
CA VAL A 155 13.56 12.70 11.21
C VAL A 155 12.09 12.29 11.08
N LEU A 156 11.17 13.22 11.32
CA LEU A 156 9.74 12.97 11.20
C LEU A 156 9.35 12.55 9.77
N LEU A 157 9.89 13.22 8.75
CA LEU A 157 9.70 12.85 7.34
C LEU A 157 10.29 11.47 7.03
N GLY A 158 11.43 11.11 7.62
CA GLY A 158 12.00 9.77 7.50
C GLY A 158 11.07 8.68 8.03
N PHE A 159 10.50 8.87 9.22
CA PHE A 159 9.46 7.98 9.75
C PHE A 159 8.20 7.98 8.87
N TYR A 160 7.84 9.12 8.29
CA TYR A 160 6.72 9.19 7.35
C TYR A 160 7.00 8.38 6.06
N CYS A 161 8.23 8.37 5.55
CA CYS A 161 8.61 7.52 4.42
C CYS A 161 8.46 6.02 4.73
N LEU A 162 8.73 5.61 5.98
CA LEU A 162 8.43 4.25 6.44
C LEU A 162 6.92 3.98 6.45
N TYR A 163 6.11 4.94 6.92
CA TYR A 163 4.65 4.86 6.87
C TYR A 163 4.10 4.77 5.44
N VAL A 164 4.65 5.53 4.49
CA VAL A 164 4.34 5.45 3.05
C VAL A 164 4.55 4.04 2.51
N GLY A 165 5.60 3.35 2.96
CA GLY A 165 5.82 1.95 2.59
C GLY A 165 4.69 1.02 3.05
N PHE A 166 4.19 1.20 4.28
CA PHE A 166 3.04 0.45 4.78
C PHE A 166 1.75 0.77 4.01
N LEU A 167 1.51 2.04 3.68
CA LEU A 167 0.35 2.47 2.89
C LEU A 167 0.32 1.80 1.51
N ALA A 168 1.47 1.70 0.84
CA ALA A 168 1.58 1.05 -0.47
C ALA A 168 1.10 -0.41 -0.44
N VAL A 169 1.59 -1.17 0.54
CA VAL A 169 1.26 -2.60 0.69
C VAL A 169 -0.18 -2.76 1.17
N ASN A 170 -0.63 -1.91 2.08
CA ASN A 170 -1.98 -1.91 2.61
C ASN A 170 -3.02 -1.70 1.49
N GLY A 171 -2.85 -0.67 0.64
CA GLY A 171 -3.81 -0.30 -0.40
C GLY A 171 -4.22 -1.48 -1.30
N VAL A 172 -3.25 -2.16 -1.92
CA VAL A 172 -3.58 -3.31 -2.81
C VAL A 172 -4.11 -4.51 -2.04
N SER A 173 -3.61 -4.76 -0.81
CA SER A 173 -4.09 -5.87 0.00
C SER A 173 -5.55 -5.68 0.44
N GLU A 174 -5.94 -4.47 0.86
CA GLU A 174 -7.32 -4.13 1.22
C GLU A 174 -8.22 -4.09 -0.02
N ALA A 175 -7.75 -3.52 -1.13
CA ALA A 175 -8.48 -3.52 -2.39
C ALA A 175 -8.84 -4.95 -2.83
N PHE A 176 -7.92 -5.90 -2.72
CA PHE A 176 -8.21 -7.31 -2.96
C PHE A 176 -9.34 -7.81 -2.05
N VAL A 177 -9.17 -7.71 -0.72
CA VAL A 177 -10.15 -8.22 0.25
C VAL A 177 -11.54 -7.65 -0.01
N HIS A 178 -11.66 -6.32 -0.13
CA HIS A 178 -12.95 -5.66 -0.31
C HIS A 178 -13.60 -5.95 -1.66
N SER A 179 -12.81 -6.20 -2.70
CA SER A 179 -13.33 -6.48 -4.04
C SER A 179 -13.86 -7.91 -4.21
N VAL A 180 -13.30 -8.90 -3.49
CA VAL A 180 -13.68 -10.32 -3.62
C VAL A 180 -14.53 -10.83 -2.45
N ALA A 181 -14.60 -10.11 -1.34
CA ALA A 181 -15.37 -10.55 -0.17
C ALA A 181 -16.88 -10.59 -0.46
N LYS A 182 -17.53 -11.67 -0.02
CA LYS A 182 -19.00 -11.77 -0.01
C LYS A 182 -19.59 -10.83 1.04
N GLU A 183 -20.87 -10.47 0.92
CA GLU A 183 -21.53 -9.56 1.87
C GLU A 183 -21.36 -9.95 3.35
N SER A 184 -21.45 -11.24 3.67
CA SER A 184 -21.29 -11.73 5.05
C SER A 184 -19.85 -11.58 5.56
N GLN A 185 -18.88 -11.80 4.69
CA GLN A 185 -17.46 -11.62 4.99
C GLN A 185 -17.12 -10.14 5.10
N LEU A 186 -17.68 -9.29 4.23
CA LEU A 186 -17.46 -7.85 4.23
C LEU A 186 -17.89 -7.20 5.54
N LYS A 187 -18.98 -7.68 6.17
CA LYS A 187 -19.38 -7.24 7.52
C LYS A 187 -18.32 -7.57 8.57
N ILE A 188 -17.76 -8.77 8.53
CA ILE A 188 -16.70 -9.19 9.47
C ILE A 188 -15.43 -8.38 9.23
N VAL A 189 -15.04 -8.20 7.96
CA VAL A 189 -13.89 -7.37 7.57
C VAL A 189 -14.06 -5.96 8.15
N ASN A 190 -15.21 -5.32 7.94
CA ASN A 190 -15.47 -3.98 8.47
C ASN A 190 -15.47 -3.92 10.00
N LEU A 191 -16.01 -4.95 10.68
CA LEU A 191 -15.93 -5.04 12.14
C LEU A 191 -14.48 -5.13 12.62
N VAL A 192 -13.66 -5.94 11.95
CA VAL A 192 -12.23 -6.06 12.26
C VAL A 192 -11.51 -4.73 12.03
N LEU A 193 -11.80 -4.01 10.94
CA LEU A 193 -11.26 -2.68 10.69
C LEU A 193 -11.63 -1.69 11.81
N VAL A 194 -12.85 -1.80 12.35
CA VAL A 194 -13.28 -0.99 13.50
C VAL A 194 -12.50 -1.32 14.76
N VAL A 195 -12.29 -2.60 15.06
CA VAL A 195 -11.47 -3.03 16.20
C VAL A 195 -10.03 -2.54 16.05
N ILE A 196 -9.43 -2.71 14.87
CA ILE A 196 -8.07 -2.23 14.59
C ILE A 196 -7.98 -0.71 14.77
N GLY A 197 -8.98 0.06 14.35
CA GLY A 197 -8.92 1.50 14.51
C GLY A 197 -9.16 1.99 15.95
N VAL A 198 -9.89 1.24 16.78
CA VAL A 198 -9.94 1.51 18.24
C VAL A 198 -8.57 1.26 18.87
N ILE A 199 -7.94 0.14 18.53
CA ILE A 199 -6.56 -0.18 18.96
C ILE A 199 -5.61 0.94 18.51
N TYR A 200 -5.70 1.38 17.26
CA TYR A 200 -4.93 2.49 16.72
C TYR A 200 -5.08 3.76 17.58
N LEU A 201 -6.29 4.21 17.90
CA LEU A 201 -6.47 5.42 18.72
C LEU A 201 -5.82 5.29 20.11
N LEU A 202 -5.92 4.12 20.74
CA LEU A 202 -5.26 3.86 22.03
C LEU A 202 -3.72 3.93 21.90
N PHE A 203 -3.17 3.33 20.84
CA PHE A 203 -1.74 3.40 20.55
C PHE A 203 -1.29 4.82 20.19
N THR A 204 -2.10 5.60 19.47
CA THR A 204 -1.80 7.01 19.16
C THR A 204 -1.70 7.82 20.44
N LEU A 205 -2.64 7.65 21.39
CA LEU A 205 -2.58 8.31 22.70
C LEU A 205 -1.34 7.89 23.51
N LEU A 206 -1.00 6.59 23.51
CA LEU A 206 0.15 6.06 24.23
C LEU A 206 1.47 6.57 23.63
N LEU A 207 1.67 6.35 22.33
CA LEU A 207 2.92 6.65 21.63
C LEU A 207 3.13 8.15 21.47
N CYS A 208 2.08 8.95 21.33
CA CYS A 208 2.22 10.41 21.30
C CYS A 208 2.77 10.95 22.63
N LYS A 209 2.40 10.37 23.77
CA LYS A 209 2.98 10.75 25.07
C LYS A 209 4.46 10.38 25.20
N LEU A 210 4.89 9.29 24.57
CA LEU A 210 6.27 8.79 24.67
C LEU A 210 7.21 9.40 23.63
N PHE A 211 6.71 9.60 22.40
CA PHE A 211 7.51 9.94 21.22
C PHE A 211 6.96 11.14 20.45
N GLN A 212 6.04 11.92 21.03
CA GLN A 212 5.56 13.15 20.40
C GLN A 212 4.94 12.87 19.01
N ASN A 213 5.12 13.79 18.06
CA ASN A 213 4.69 13.68 16.66
C ASN A 213 5.15 12.37 15.97
N ILE A 214 6.33 11.84 16.35
CA ILE A 214 6.83 10.57 15.80
C ILE A 214 5.96 9.42 16.26
N GLY A 215 5.46 9.47 17.49
CA GLY A 215 4.55 8.47 18.06
C GLY A 215 3.26 8.30 17.26
N ILE A 216 2.72 9.40 16.72
CA ILE A 216 1.53 9.38 15.86
C ILE A 216 1.81 8.61 14.56
N ILE A 217 2.96 8.87 13.92
CA ILE A 217 3.36 8.14 12.71
C ILE A 217 3.58 6.65 13.00
N LEU A 218 4.21 6.31 14.13
CA LEU A 218 4.42 4.92 14.55
C LEU A 218 3.09 4.20 14.82
N ALA A 219 2.13 4.86 15.45
CA ALA A 219 0.78 4.31 15.65
C ALA A 219 0.09 4.04 14.31
N ASN A 220 0.25 4.95 13.34
CA ASN A 220 -0.24 4.77 11.98
C ASN A 220 0.44 3.60 11.25
N CYS A 221 1.74 3.40 11.44
CA CYS A 221 2.44 2.22 10.91
C CYS A 221 1.88 0.92 11.51
N LEU A 222 1.62 0.89 12.83
CA LEU A 222 1.04 -0.28 13.49
C LEU A 222 -0.38 -0.57 12.97
N ASN A 223 -1.21 0.46 12.81
CA ASN A 223 -2.55 0.35 12.23
C ASN A 223 -2.50 -0.31 10.83
N MET A 224 -1.62 0.19 9.95
CA MET A 224 -1.44 -0.37 8.61
C MET A 224 -0.88 -1.79 8.64
N LEU A 225 0.04 -2.10 9.56
CA LEU A 225 0.59 -3.44 9.73
C LEU A 225 -0.50 -4.45 10.13
N LEU A 226 -1.34 -4.12 11.12
CA LEU A 226 -2.44 -4.99 11.55
C LEU A 226 -3.42 -5.28 10.40
N ARG A 227 -3.73 -4.25 9.60
CA ARG A 227 -4.57 -4.39 8.40
C ARG A 227 -3.93 -5.30 7.35
N ILE A 228 -2.63 -5.13 7.06
CA ILE A 228 -1.89 -6.00 6.13
C ILE A 228 -1.91 -7.45 6.62
N ILE A 229 -1.69 -7.69 7.92
CA ILE A 229 -1.74 -9.03 8.53
C ILE A 229 -3.12 -9.65 8.30
N TYR A 230 -4.19 -8.90 8.57
CA TYR A 230 -5.55 -9.38 8.35
C TYR A 230 -5.85 -9.65 6.86
N SER A 231 -5.41 -8.78 5.95
CA SER A 231 -5.56 -8.99 4.51
C SER A 231 -4.81 -10.23 4.02
N ILE A 232 -3.60 -10.48 4.52
CA ILE A 232 -2.84 -11.71 4.22
C ILE A 232 -3.54 -12.94 4.80
N TYR A 233 -4.10 -12.84 6.00
CA TYR A 233 -4.91 -13.92 6.58
C TYR A 233 -6.14 -14.23 5.72
N PHE A 234 -6.87 -13.22 5.27
CA PHE A 234 -8.00 -13.39 4.36
C PHE A 234 -7.56 -14.03 3.03
N MET A 235 -6.45 -13.56 2.44
CA MET A 235 -5.87 -14.16 1.22
C MET A 235 -5.55 -15.65 1.40
N LYS A 236 -4.96 -16.04 2.54
CA LYS A 236 -4.67 -17.45 2.84
C LYS A 236 -5.93 -18.32 2.88
N ILE A 237 -7.02 -17.80 3.46
CA ILE A 237 -8.30 -18.51 3.49
C ILE A 237 -8.91 -18.58 2.09
N PHE A 238 -8.88 -17.47 1.35
CA PHE A 238 -9.44 -17.37 0.01
C PHE A 238 -8.76 -18.35 -0.97
N PHE A 239 -7.44 -18.53 -0.86
CA PHE A 239 -6.67 -19.45 -1.72
C PHE A 239 -6.45 -20.84 -1.12
N LYS A 240 -7.12 -21.20 -0.01
CA LYS A 240 -6.89 -22.47 0.71
C LYS A 240 -7.05 -23.71 -0.18
N ASP A 241 -8.00 -23.67 -1.10
CA ASP A 241 -8.31 -24.79 -2.00
C ASP A 241 -7.36 -24.86 -3.22
N TYR A 242 -6.48 -23.88 -3.40
CA TYR A 242 -5.57 -23.74 -4.54
C TYR A 242 -4.10 -23.89 -4.09
N LYS A 243 -3.63 -25.13 -3.94
CA LYS A 243 -2.28 -25.46 -3.43
C LYS A 243 -1.11 -24.90 -4.27
N ASP A 244 -1.35 -24.57 -5.52
CA ASP A 244 -0.33 -24.03 -6.44
C ASP A 244 0.01 -22.56 -6.15
N ILE A 245 -0.83 -21.84 -5.39
CA ILE A 245 -0.66 -20.41 -5.12
C ILE A 245 0.15 -20.21 -3.84
N LYS A 246 1.40 -19.75 -3.99
CA LYS A 246 2.28 -19.42 -2.86
C LYS A 246 2.28 -17.91 -2.64
N LEU A 247 1.62 -17.45 -1.57
CA LEU A 247 1.62 -16.02 -1.20
C LEU A 247 3.03 -15.48 -0.89
N PHE A 248 3.99 -16.36 -0.57
CA PHE A 248 5.38 -15.96 -0.36
C PHE A 248 6.01 -15.38 -1.64
N ASP A 249 5.49 -15.71 -2.82
CA ASP A 249 5.97 -15.19 -4.11
C ASP A 249 5.70 -13.68 -4.28
N MET A 250 4.88 -13.08 -3.40
CA MET A 250 4.68 -11.63 -3.30
C MET A 250 5.95 -10.91 -2.84
N VAL A 251 6.80 -11.57 -2.05
CA VAL A 251 8.02 -10.96 -1.50
C VAL A 251 9.12 -10.96 -2.56
N PRO A 252 9.84 -9.84 -2.77
CA PRO A 252 10.99 -9.81 -3.67
C PRO A 252 12.09 -10.80 -3.27
N ASN A 253 12.95 -11.14 -4.22
CA ASN A 253 14.10 -12.00 -3.99
C ASN A 253 14.98 -11.48 -2.85
N LYS A 254 15.51 -12.40 -2.03
CA LYS A 254 16.39 -12.08 -0.88
C LYS A 254 17.58 -11.19 -1.27
N LEU A 255 18.16 -11.38 -2.46
CA LEU A 255 19.28 -10.56 -2.93
C LEU A 255 18.87 -9.11 -3.20
N VAL A 256 17.66 -8.90 -3.73
CA VAL A 256 17.10 -7.55 -3.92
C VAL A 256 16.89 -6.91 -2.56
N LEU A 257 16.32 -7.63 -1.58
CA LEU A 257 16.12 -7.13 -0.23
C LEU A 257 17.45 -6.74 0.44
N VAL A 258 18.49 -7.57 0.32
CA VAL A 258 19.84 -7.25 0.83
C VAL A 258 20.40 -5.99 0.17
N SER A 259 20.21 -5.80 -1.15
CA SER A 259 20.66 -4.58 -1.83
C SER A 259 19.97 -3.32 -1.31
N PHE A 260 18.69 -3.40 -0.95
CA PHE A 260 17.95 -2.30 -0.32
C PHE A 260 18.45 -2.00 1.10
N VAL A 261 18.71 -3.03 1.91
CA VAL A 261 19.26 -2.85 3.27
C VAL A 261 20.65 -2.21 3.22
N LEU A 262 21.52 -2.66 2.32
CA LEU A 262 22.84 -2.05 2.12
C LEU A 262 22.70 -0.59 1.68
N SER A 263 21.82 -0.31 0.72
CA SER A 263 21.55 1.06 0.26
C SER A 263 21.05 1.95 1.39
N PHE A 264 20.13 1.45 2.23
CA PHE A 264 19.63 2.17 3.40
C PHE A 264 20.77 2.53 4.37
N ILE A 265 21.67 1.60 4.67
CA ILE A 265 22.80 1.86 5.55
C ILE A 265 23.70 2.94 4.93
N ILE A 266 24.06 2.80 3.65
CA ILE A 266 24.96 3.73 2.95
C ILE A 266 24.36 5.13 2.86
N THR A 267 23.07 5.27 2.50
CA THR A 267 22.41 6.58 2.38
C THR A 267 22.26 7.26 3.73
N ASN A 268 21.94 6.54 4.80
CA ASN A 268 21.86 7.13 6.15
C ASN A 268 23.24 7.52 6.69
N LEU A 269 24.28 6.72 6.44
CA LEU A 269 25.66 7.10 6.78
C LEU A 269 26.09 8.34 5.97
N SER A 270 25.73 8.42 4.69
CA SER A 270 25.98 9.60 3.87
C SER A 270 25.24 10.83 4.39
N ASN A 271 23.99 10.71 4.82
CA ASN A 271 23.26 11.82 5.45
C ASN A 271 23.95 12.29 6.74
N LYS A 272 24.40 11.35 7.58
CA LYS A 272 25.02 11.68 8.87
C LYS A 272 26.42 12.29 8.76
N TYR A 273 27.25 11.80 7.82
CA TYR A 273 28.68 12.15 7.77
C TYR A 273 29.06 13.05 6.60
N ILE A 274 28.32 13.00 5.49
CA ILE A 274 28.67 13.73 4.26
C ILE A 274 27.78 14.95 4.08
N TYR A 275 26.47 14.81 4.29
CA TYR A 275 25.50 15.87 4.03
C TYR A 275 25.61 17.03 5.03
N SER A 276 25.59 18.25 4.50
CA SER A 276 25.53 19.51 5.24
C SER A 276 24.69 20.50 4.45
N ALA A 277 23.69 21.08 5.11
CA ALA A 277 22.69 21.94 4.48
C ALA A 277 23.28 23.25 3.90
N ASP A 278 24.46 23.66 4.37
CA ASP A 278 25.11 24.92 3.99
C ASP A 278 26.01 24.77 2.75
N SER A 279 26.40 23.55 2.39
CA SER A 279 27.35 23.30 1.31
C SER A 279 26.70 22.58 0.14
N ILE A 280 26.56 23.28 -0.98
CA ILE A 280 26.05 22.71 -2.25
C ILE A 280 26.90 21.52 -2.69
N LYS A 281 28.23 21.58 -2.49
CA LYS A 281 29.14 20.48 -2.84
C LYS A 281 28.82 19.21 -2.06
N SER A 282 28.57 19.34 -0.76
CA SER A 282 28.18 18.23 0.11
C SER A 282 26.84 17.62 -0.33
N SER A 283 25.84 18.46 -0.62
CA SER A 283 24.54 18.02 -1.15
C SER A 283 24.68 17.26 -2.48
N LEU A 284 25.52 17.72 -3.40
CA LEU A 284 25.79 17.04 -4.67
C LEU A 284 26.45 15.67 -4.47
N VAL A 285 27.41 15.56 -3.56
CA VAL A 285 28.06 14.28 -3.24
C VAL A 285 27.04 13.31 -2.63
N HIS A 286 26.19 13.78 -1.71
CA HIS A 286 25.14 12.95 -1.12
C HIS A 286 24.13 12.44 -2.18
N ILE A 287 23.72 13.30 -3.11
CA ILE A 287 22.89 12.91 -4.26
C ILE A 287 23.61 11.87 -5.12
N ALA A 288 24.89 12.05 -5.42
CA ALA A 288 25.66 11.09 -6.21
C ALA A 288 25.71 9.70 -5.55
N VAL A 289 25.93 9.63 -4.24
CA VAL A 289 25.86 8.37 -3.47
C VAL A 289 24.48 7.72 -3.60
N GLY A 290 23.41 8.53 -3.51
CA GLY A 290 22.04 8.07 -3.72
C GLY A 290 21.80 7.46 -5.09
N VAL A 291 22.24 8.15 -6.15
CA VAL A 291 22.09 7.71 -7.54
C VAL A 291 22.84 6.39 -7.77
N VAL A 292 24.05 6.24 -7.24
CA VAL A 292 24.81 4.99 -7.35
C VAL A 292 24.09 3.84 -6.63
N CYS A 293 23.59 4.08 -5.42
CA CYS A 293 22.83 3.08 -4.67
C CYS A 293 21.53 2.69 -5.38
N LEU A 294 20.80 3.65 -5.95
CA LEU A 294 19.57 3.41 -6.70
C LEU A 294 19.85 2.64 -8.00
N ALA A 295 20.91 2.99 -8.74
CA ALA A 295 21.32 2.25 -9.94
C ALA A 295 21.64 0.79 -9.59
N GLN A 296 22.32 0.55 -8.47
CA GLN A 296 22.64 -0.79 -8.00
C GLN A 296 21.39 -1.60 -7.62
N THR A 297 20.43 -1.01 -6.90
CA THR A 297 19.18 -1.72 -6.57
C THR A 297 18.36 -2.00 -7.83
N CYS A 298 18.27 -1.06 -8.77
CA CYS A 298 17.62 -1.26 -10.08
C CYS A 298 18.27 -2.41 -10.86
N PHE A 299 19.60 -2.51 -10.84
CA PHE A 299 20.32 -3.61 -11.48
C PHE A 299 19.96 -4.97 -10.87
N PHE A 300 19.92 -5.08 -9.54
CA PHE A 300 19.51 -6.33 -8.88
C PHE A 300 18.05 -6.69 -9.14
N ILE A 301 17.15 -5.71 -9.15
CA ILE A 301 15.74 -5.91 -9.53
C ILE A 301 15.66 -6.47 -10.95
N TYR A 302 16.38 -5.86 -11.90
CA TYR A 302 16.41 -6.32 -13.29
C TYR A 302 16.96 -7.75 -13.39
N LEU A 303 18.04 -8.10 -12.69
CA LEU A 303 18.59 -9.45 -12.79
C LEU A 303 17.70 -10.54 -12.16
N LYS A 304 17.02 -10.24 -11.05
CA LYS A 304 16.32 -11.27 -10.26
C LYS A 304 14.81 -11.30 -10.44
N GLU A 305 14.18 -10.18 -10.78
CA GLU A 305 12.71 -10.09 -10.93
C GLU A 305 12.24 -10.06 -12.39
N TRP A 306 13.14 -9.83 -13.35
CA TRP A 306 12.78 -9.81 -14.78
C TRP A 306 12.24 -11.15 -15.29
N SER A 307 12.67 -12.27 -14.71
CA SER A 307 12.12 -13.59 -15.03
C SER A 307 10.64 -13.70 -14.63
N SER A 308 10.29 -13.24 -13.43
CA SER A 308 8.91 -13.20 -12.92
C SER A 308 7.98 -12.36 -13.82
N ILE A 309 8.49 -11.21 -14.30
CA ILE A 309 7.75 -10.31 -15.20
C ILE A 309 7.54 -10.95 -16.58
N LYS A 310 8.55 -11.63 -17.13
CA LYS A 310 8.45 -12.35 -18.40
C LYS A 310 7.45 -13.50 -18.34
N GLU A 311 7.46 -14.26 -17.25
CA GLU A 311 6.53 -15.37 -17.04
C GLU A 311 5.08 -14.88 -16.97
N PHE A 312 4.85 -13.77 -16.28
CA PHE A 312 3.54 -13.11 -16.26
C PHE A 312 3.09 -12.58 -17.63
N LYS A 313 3.99 -11.94 -18.38
CA LYS A 313 3.69 -11.47 -19.76
C LYS A 313 3.30 -12.64 -20.67
N LYS A 314 3.91 -13.81 -20.50
CA LYS A 314 3.56 -15.05 -21.22
C LYS A 314 2.18 -15.57 -20.84
N ILE A 315 1.82 -15.54 -19.56
CA ILE A 315 0.49 -15.94 -19.06
C ILE A 315 -0.62 -15.03 -19.64
N LEU A 316 -0.40 -13.71 -19.67
CA LEU A 316 -1.32 -12.76 -20.29
C LEU A 316 -1.48 -12.97 -21.80
N SER A 317 -0.37 -13.21 -22.50
CA SER A 317 -0.40 -13.46 -23.95
C SER A 317 -1.15 -14.74 -24.33
N ASN A 318 -1.18 -15.75 -23.46
CA ASN A 318 -1.88 -17.01 -23.70
C ASN A 318 -3.39 -16.92 -23.45
N LYS A 319 -3.88 -15.88 -22.74
CA LYS A 319 -5.32 -15.67 -22.51
C LYS A 319 -6.00 -14.91 -23.66
N ASN A 320 -5.21 -14.19 -24.46
CA ASN A 320 -5.66 -13.42 -25.62
C ASN A 320 -5.58 -14.21 -26.94
N LYS A 321 -5.22 -15.50 -26.89
CA LYS A 321 -5.27 -16.45 -28.01
C LYS A 321 -6.37 -17.46 -27.75
#